data_AF-A0A950TFC0-F1
#
_entry.id   AF-A0A950TFC0-F1
#
_cell.length_a   1.000
_cell.length_b   1.000
_cell.length_c   1.000
_cell.angle_alpha   90.00
_cell.angle_beta   90.00
_cell.angle_gamma   90.00
#
_symmetry.space_group_name_H-M   'P 1'
#
loop_
_entity.id
_entity.type
_entity.pdbx_description
1 polymer ?
#
loop_
_entity_poly.entity_id
_entity_poly.type
_entity_poly.pdbx_seq_one_letter_code
_entity_poly.pdbx_strand_id
1 'polypeptide(L)'
;MDYAMPRADDFCAFELGENEVPTKTNPLGVKGAGESGTVGALSSVMNAINDAMARVGAPYVQMPATPEKVWYAIEAARRAGTLQA
;
A
#
# COMPACT_ATOMS: atom_id res chain seq x y z
N MET A 1 -21.52 9.46 -0.08
CA MET A 1 -20.94 9.46 1.27
C MET A 1 -19.44 9.56 1.10
N ASP A 2 -18.77 10.37 1.90
CA ASP A 2 -17.36 10.75 1.67
C ASP A 2 -16.34 9.85 2.37
N TYR A 3 -16.80 8.92 3.21
CA TYR A 3 -15.96 7.89 3.81
C TYR A 3 -15.81 6.71 2.85
N ALA A 4 -14.58 6.46 2.40
CA ALA A 4 -14.29 5.38 1.48
C ALA A 4 -14.50 4.01 2.16
N MET A 5 -15.58 3.33 1.78
CA MET A 5 -15.82 1.93 2.14
C MET A 5 -15.45 1.05 0.95
N PRO A 6 -14.47 0.14 1.07
CA PRO A 6 -14.01 -0.66 -0.05
C PRO A 6 -15.10 -1.64 -0.52
N ARG A 7 -15.18 -1.80 -1.83
CA ARG A 7 -16.08 -2.69 -2.56
C ARG A 7 -15.30 -3.81 -3.21
N ALA A 8 -16.00 -4.82 -3.70
CA ALA A 8 -15.36 -5.98 -4.32
C ALA A 8 -14.48 -5.61 -5.53
N ASP A 9 -14.85 -4.58 -6.28
CA ASP A 9 -14.14 -4.07 -7.46
C ASP A 9 -13.00 -3.09 -7.13
N ASP A 10 -12.80 -2.71 -5.86
CA ASP A 10 -11.67 -1.88 -5.43
C ASP A 10 -10.36 -2.69 -5.26
N PHE A 11 -10.46 -4.03 -5.24
CA PHE A 11 -9.32 -4.92 -4.98
C PHE A 11 -8.77 -5.56 -6.26
N CYS A 12 -7.46 -5.82 -6.25
CA CYS A 12 -6.83 -6.73 -7.20
C CYS A 12 -7.07 -8.19 -6.80
N ALA A 13 -6.72 -9.13 -7.69
CA ALA A 13 -6.63 -10.53 -7.32
C ALA A 13 -5.48 -10.73 -6.31
N PHE A 14 -5.72 -11.53 -5.27
CA PHE A 14 -4.72 -11.84 -4.26
C PHE A 14 -4.01 -13.15 -4.58
N GLU A 15 -2.67 -13.13 -4.52
CA GLU A 15 -1.86 -14.34 -4.44
C GLU A 15 -1.58 -14.64 -2.97
N LEU A 16 -1.78 -15.90 -2.58
CA LEU A 16 -1.62 -16.36 -1.20
C LEU A 16 -0.45 -17.34 -1.12
N GLY A 17 0.38 -17.17 -0.10
CA GLY A 17 1.45 -18.09 0.24
C GLY A 17 1.62 -18.17 1.75
N GLU A 18 2.15 -19.28 2.22
CA GLU A 18 2.34 -19.55 3.65
C GLU A 18 3.75 -20.06 3.94
N ASN A 19 4.25 -19.70 5.13
CA ASN A 19 5.51 -20.17 5.66
C ASN A 19 5.30 -20.49 7.13
N GLU A 20 5.01 -21.76 7.42
CA GLU A 20 4.66 -22.16 8.76
C GLU A 20 5.87 -22.22 9.69
N VAL A 21 5.78 -21.47 10.80
CA VAL A 21 6.74 -21.55 11.91
C VAL A 21 5.94 -21.71 13.20
N PRO A 22 5.75 -22.95 13.71
CA PRO A 22 4.98 -23.20 14.92
C PRO A 22 5.54 -22.46 16.14
N THR A 23 4.66 -21.99 17.03
CA THR A 23 5.10 -21.41 18.32
C THR A 23 5.28 -22.47 19.39
N LYS A 24 6.18 -22.24 20.34
CA LYS A 24 6.36 -23.07 21.55
C LYS A 24 5.49 -22.62 22.73
N THR A 25 4.76 -21.51 22.58
CA THR A 25 4.06 -20.84 23.69
C THR A 25 2.68 -21.42 24.01
N ASN A 26 2.12 -22.25 23.13
CA ASN A 26 0.87 -22.95 23.38
C ASN A 26 0.89 -24.36 22.79
N PRO A 27 0.13 -25.32 23.33
CA PRO A 27 0.17 -26.73 22.91
C PRO A 27 -0.27 -26.97 21.46
N LEU A 28 -0.99 -26.02 20.85
CA LEU A 28 -1.48 -26.14 19.48
C LEU A 28 -0.46 -25.64 18.45
N GLY A 29 0.60 -24.95 18.87
CA GLY A 29 1.60 -24.38 17.96
C GLY A 29 1.09 -23.19 17.13
N VAL A 30 -0.13 -22.70 17.38
CA VAL A 30 -0.80 -21.67 16.56
C VAL A 30 -0.43 -20.25 16.97
N LYS A 31 -0.48 -19.32 16.01
CA LYS A 31 -0.27 -17.88 16.21
C LYS A 31 -1.51 -17.12 15.73
N GLY A 32 -1.78 -15.97 16.33
CA GLY A 32 -2.81 -15.05 15.85
C GLY A 32 -2.38 -14.40 14.54
N ALA A 33 -3.30 -14.29 13.57
CA ALA A 33 -3.06 -13.68 12.26
C ALA A 33 -4.12 -12.66 11.83
N GLY A 34 -5.14 -12.42 12.66
CA GLY A 34 -6.32 -11.61 12.29
C GLY A 34 -5.99 -10.16 11.87
N GLU A 35 -4.91 -9.59 12.40
CA GLU A 35 -4.46 -8.23 12.07
C GLU A 35 -3.31 -8.21 11.05
N SER A 36 -2.71 -9.37 10.74
CA SER A 36 -1.50 -9.45 9.91
C SER A 36 -1.72 -8.86 8.52
N GLY A 37 -2.92 -9.08 7.94
CA GLY A 37 -3.30 -8.48 6.66
C GLY A 37 -3.34 -6.96 6.71
N THR A 38 -4.00 -6.37 7.71
CA THR A 38 -4.15 -4.92 7.84
C THR A 38 -2.80 -4.21 8.04
N VAL A 39 -1.93 -4.79 8.87
CA VAL A 39 -0.60 -4.21 9.18
C VAL A 39 0.32 -4.27 7.94
N GLY A 40 0.36 -5.42 7.25
CA GLY A 40 1.20 -5.60 6.08
C GLY A 40 0.70 -4.82 4.85
N ALA A 41 -0.61 -4.84 4.59
CA ALA A 41 -1.20 -4.27 3.39
C ALA A 41 -0.99 -2.76 3.29
N LEU A 42 -1.17 -2.01 4.38
CA LEU A 42 -1.04 -0.56 4.38
C LEU A 42 0.36 -0.11 3.94
N SER A 43 1.40 -0.70 4.53
CA SER A 43 2.79 -0.36 4.22
C SER A 43 3.18 -0.82 2.82
N SER A 44 2.75 -2.02 2.40
CA SER A 44 3.01 -2.55 1.06
C SER A 44 2.47 -1.64 -0.04
N VAL A 45 1.20 -1.23 0.07
CA VAL A 45 0.56 -0.36 -0.94
C VAL A 45 1.20 1.03 -0.97
N MET A 46 1.45 1.66 0.19
CA MET A 46 2.05 2.99 0.23
C MET A 46 3.51 2.99 -0.28
N ASN A 47 4.25 1.91 -0.04
CA ASN A 47 5.59 1.76 -0.61
C ASN A 47 5.53 1.61 -2.13
N ALA A 48 4.60 0.82 -2.67
CA ALA A 48 4.43 0.68 -4.11
C ALA A 48 4.07 2.01 -4.80
N ILE A 49 3.16 2.79 -4.20
CA ILE A 49 2.80 4.12 -4.72
C ILE A 49 4.02 5.05 -4.72
N ASN A 50 4.76 5.11 -3.61
CA ASN A 50 5.89 6.03 -3.50
C ASN A 50 7.13 5.58 -4.29
N ASP A 51 7.32 4.28 -4.49
CA ASP A 51 8.30 3.76 -5.44
C ASP A 51 7.96 4.21 -6.87
N ALA A 52 6.69 4.12 -7.28
CA ALA A 52 6.25 4.66 -8.57
C ALA A 52 6.45 6.18 -8.68
N MET A 53 6.18 6.95 -7.62
CA MET A 53 6.44 8.40 -7.61
C MET A 53 7.93 8.69 -7.74
N ALA A 54 8.80 7.98 -7.02
CA ALA A 54 10.24 8.16 -7.11
C ALA A 54 10.78 7.89 -8.52
N ARG A 55 10.28 6.84 -9.19
CA ARG A 55 10.66 6.50 -10.58
C ARG A 55 10.31 7.57 -11.60
N VAL A 56 9.26 8.35 -11.35
CA VAL A 56 8.86 9.47 -12.24
C VAL A 56 9.40 10.82 -11.74
N GLY A 57 10.24 10.85 -10.70
CA GLY A 57 10.77 12.09 -10.13
C GLY A 57 9.71 12.94 -9.41
N ALA A 58 8.61 12.32 -8.96
CA ALA A 58 7.55 12.92 -8.18
C ALA A 58 7.80 12.86 -6.66
N PRO A 59 7.32 13.85 -5.90
CA PRO A 59 7.46 13.88 -4.46
C PRO A 59 6.64 12.77 -3.79
N TYR A 60 7.02 12.47 -2.55
CA TYR A 60 6.34 11.50 -1.71
C TYR A 60 4.86 11.87 -1.49
N VAL A 61 3.97 10.88 -1.63
CA VAL A 61 2.53 10.99 -1.37
C VAL A 61 2.21 10.46 0.02
N GLN A 62 1.64 11.33 0.86
CA GLN A 62 1.15 11.00 2.19
C GLN A 62 -0.22 10.31 2.13
N MET A 63 -0.44 9.35 3.02
CA MET A 63 -1.73 8.68 3.18
C MET A 63 -2.85 9.65 3.63
N PRO A 64 -4.13 9.39 3.28
CA PRO A 64 -4.55 8.45 2.24
C PRO A 64 -4.09 8.93 0.86
N ALA A 65 -3.64 8.02 0.00
CA ALA A 65 -3.18 8.32 -1.35
C ALA A 65 -4.37 8.54 -2.29
N THR A 66 -5.11 9.62 -2.07
CA THR A 66 -6.24 9.99 -2.92
C THR A 66 -5.76 10.32 -4.34
N PRO A 67 -6.61 10.12 -5.37
CA PRO A 67 -6.27 10.49 -6.74
C PRO A 67 -5.79 11.95 -6.87
N GLU A 68 -6.40 12.86 -6.10
CA GLU A 68 -6.01 14.28 -6.05
C GLU A 68 -4.57 14.48 -5.57
N LYS A 69 -4.14 13.82 -4.47
CA LYS A 69 -2.78 13.95 -3.95
C LYS A 69 -1.75 13.36 -4.90
N VAL A 70 -2.06 12.23 -5.52
CA VAL A 70 -1.21 11.60 -6.54
C VAL A 70 -1.07 12.53 -7.74
N TRP A 71 -2.17 13.12 -8.21
CA TRP A 71 -2.16 14.08 -9.31
C TRP A 71 -1.31 15.31 -8.97
N TYR A 72 -1.48 15.91 -7.80
CA TYR A 72 -0.66 17.06 -7.39
C TYR A 72 0.83 16.73 -7.31
N ALA A 73 1.20 15.53 -6.84
CA ALA A 73 2.60 15.11 -6.83
C ALA A 73 3.19 15.07 -8.24
N ILE A 74 2.47 14.45 -9.19
CA ILE A 74 2.89 14.38 -10.59
C ILE A 74 2.98 15.77 -11.23
N GLU A 75 1.99 16.64 -11.00
CA GLU A 75 2.01 18.01 -11.51
C GLU A 75 3.15 18.85 -10.91
N ALA A 76 3.47 18.64 -9.62
CA ALA A 76 4.59 19.32 -8.98
C ALA A 76 5.91 18.96 -9.67
N ALA A 77 6.13 17.67 -9.97
CA ALA A 77 7.30 17.23 -10.73
C ALA A 77 7.33 17.79 -12.16
N ARG A 78 6.17 17.83 -12.84
CA ARG A 78 6.06 18.41 -14.18
C ARG A 78 6.46 19.88 -14.19
N ARG A 79 5.96 20.68 -13.24
CA ARG A 79 6.26 22.10 -13.12
C ARG A 79 7.72 22.36 -12.71
N ALA A 80 8.28 21.49 -11.89
CA ALA A 80 9.68 21.55 -11.49
C ALA A 80 10.65 21.07 -12.61
N GLY A 81 10.13 20.48 -13.69
CA GLY A 81 10.96 19.88 -14.74
C GLY A 81 11.69 18.60 -14.30
N THR A 82 11.25 17.97 -13.20
CA THR A 82 11.85 16.73 -12.66
C THR A 82 11.12 15.47 -13.11
N LEU A 83 10.00 15.60 -13.84
CA LEU A 83 9.21 14.47 -14.31
C LEU A 83 10.01 13.61 -15.31
N GLN A 84 10.15 12.31 -15.01
CA GLN A 84 10.85 11.33 -15.84
C GLN A 84 9.85 10.51 -16.67
N ALA A 85 10.25 10.17 -17.90
CA ALA A 85 9.46 9.40 -18.88
C ALA A 85 9.79 7.91 -18.82
#